data_AF-A0AAX0XM81-F1
#
_entry.id   AF-A0AAX0XM81-F1
#
_cell.length_a   1.000
_cell.length_b   1.000
_cell.length_c   1.000
_cell.angle_alpha   90.00
_cell.angle_beta   90.00
_cell.angle_gamma   90.00
#
_symmetry.space_group_name_H-M   'P 1'
#
loop_
_entity.id
_entity.type
_entity.pdbx_description
1 polymer ?
#
loop_
_entity_poly.entity_id
_entity_poly.type
_entity_poly.pdbx_seq_one_letter_code
_entity_poly.pdbx_strand_id
1 'polypeptide(L)'
;MLFNRMLLARIFLTGAILTEVAGTSSMAMIPENEAGWLNYLPMWLLISFSYLLLAKAAKTISIGIAFALWEGLGIALITVVSVLFLDYHLNAQELIGLALAIVGIVLVTMGETHDEPTTGTGSIRRLGAAHDKPAAGTGSTRSLGAAKEAVCTR
;
A
#
# COMPACT_ATOMS: atom_id res chain seq x y z
N MET A 1 -21.41 6.23 7.61
CA MET A 1 -20.63 4.97 7.70
C MET A 1 -19.14 5.15 7.36
N LEU A 2 -18.76 6.03 6.43
CA LEU A 2 -17.35 6.29 6.09
C LEU A 2 -16.50 6.87 7.25
N PHE A 3 -17.10 7.73 8.08
CA PHE A 3 -16.44 8.34 9.24
C PHE A 3 -15.95 7.29 10.25
N ASN A 4 -16.78 6.28 10.56
CA ASN A 4 -16.40 5.20 11.48
C ASN A 4 -15.25 4.35 10.93
N ARG A 5 -15.19 4.15 9.60
CA ARG A 5 -14.17 3.33 8.95
C ARG A 5 -12.80 4.02 8.93
N MET A 6 -12.78 5.32 8.66
CA MET A 6 -11.56 6.16 8.74
C MET A 6 -11.05 6.29 10.18
N LEU A 7 -11.97 6.47 11.14
CA LEU A 7 -11.62 6.54 12.57
C LEU A 7 -11.01 5.22 13.06
N LEU A 8 -11.60 4.08 12.67
CA LEU A 8 -11.09 2.76 13.05
C LEU A 8 -9.67 2.52 12.51
N ALA A 9 -9.38 2.96 11.29
CA ALA A 9 -8.05 2.86 10.69
C ALA A 9 -6.99 3.63 11.48
N ARG A 10 -7.31 4.85 11.92
CA ARG A 10 -6.42 5.67 12.75
C ARG A 10 -6.18 5.03 14.11
N ILE A 11 -7.21 4.47 14.75
CA ILE A 11 -7.07 3.77 16.02
C ILE A 11 -6.17 2.54 15.88
N PHE A 12 -6.33 1.74 14.82
CA PHE A 12 -5.44 0.61 14.54
C PHE A 12 -4.00 1.06 14.27
N LEU A 13 -3.80 2.18 13.55
CA LEU A 13 -2.48 2.74 13.30
C LEU A 13 -1.81 3.20 14.60
N THR A 14 -2.51 3.97 15.44
CA THR A 14 -2.00 4.38 16.75
C THR A 14 -1.72 3.16 17.63
N GLY A 15 -2.60 2.16 17.63
CA GLY A 15 -2.37 0.90 18.33
C GLY A 15 -1.12 0.16 17.83
N ALA A 16 -0.88 0.13 16.52
CA ALA A 16 0.32 -0.48 15.95
C ALA A 16 1.59 0.17 16.51
N ILE A 17 1.66 1.50 16.46
CA ILE A 17 2.80 2.29 16.96
C ILE A 17 3.02 2.05 18.45
N LEU A 18 1.96 2.08 19.27
CA LEU A 18 2.10 1.83 20.71
C LEU A 18 2.62 0.42 21.01
N THR A 19 2.13 -0.58 20.26
CA THR A 19 2.55 -1.98 20.45
C THR A 19 3.98 -2.20 19.99
N GLU A 20 4.40 -1.55 18.91
CA GLU A 20 5.77 -1.55 18.42
C GLU A 20 6.73 -0.92 19.43
N VAL A 21 6.41 0.27 19.94
CA VAL A 21 7.21 0.96 20.95
C VAL A 21 7.31 0.10 22.21
N ALA A 22 6.22 -0.55 22.64
CA ALA A 22 6.25 -1.47 23.77
C ALA A 22 7.12 -2.71 23.48
N GLY A 23 7.02 -3.30 22.29
CA GLY A 23 7.82 -4.45 21.88
C GLY A 23 9.32 -4.16 21.81
N THR A 24 9.69 -3.02 21.22
CA THR A 24 11.08 -2.55 21.15
C THR A 24 11.61 -2.15 22.52
N SER A 25 10.81 -1.48 23.35
CA SER A 25 11.19 -1.17 24.74
C SER A 25 11.40 -2.42 25.57
N SER A 26 10.63 -3.49 25.32
CA SER A 26 10.81 -4.77 26.04
C SER A 26 12.18 -5.40 25.77
N MET A 27 12.79 -5.15 24.61
CA MET A 27 14.15 -5.63 24.29
C MET A 27 15.18 -5.07 25.27
N ALA A 28 15.05 -3.78 25.63
CA ALA A 28 15.95 -3.13 26.57
C ALA A 28 15.84 -3.67 28.01
N MET A 29 14.75 -4.37 28.33
CA MET A 29 14.49 -4.91 29.68
C MET A 29 14.90 -6.39 29.84
N ILE A 30 15.42 -7.03 28.80
CA ILE A 30 15.82 -8.45 28.84
C ILE A 30 17.21 -8.56 29.51
N PRO A 31 17.35 -9.29 30.64
CA PRO A 31 18.65 -9.48 31.29
C PRO A 31 19.58 -10.39 30.48
N GLU A 32 20.85 -9.98 30.33
CA GLU A 32 21.87 -10.70 29.54
C GLU A 32 22.28 -12.06 30.15
N ASN A 33 22.16 -12.24 31.47
CA ASN A 33 22.87 -13.30 32.19
C ASN A 33 22.15 -14.67 32.27
N GLU A 34 20.83 -14.77 32.11
CA GLU A 34 20.10 -16.06 32.26
C GLU A 34 18.86 -16.18 31.35
N ALA A 35 18.82 -15.48 30.23
CA ALA A 35 17.63 -15.49 29.37
C ALA A 35 17.61 -16.66 28.39
N GLY A 36 16.82 -17.69 28.70
CA GLY A 36 16.36 -18.64 27.68
C GLY A 36 15.58 -17.93 26.56
N TRP A 37 15.50 -18.55 25.38
CA TRP A 37 14.77 -18.04 24.21
C TRP A 37 13.32 -17.61 24.50
N LEU A 38 12.73 -18.12 25.59
CA LEU A 38 11.40 -17.77 26.08
C LEU A 38 11.24 -16.30 26.50
N ASN A 39 12.30 -15.61 26.91
CA ASN A 39 12.19 -14.19 27.29
C ASN A 39 11.97 -13.25 26.10
N TYR A 40 12.26 -13.71 24.88
CA TYR A 40 11.98 -12.96 23.65
C TYR A 40 10.54 -13.15 23.15
N LEU A 41 9.76 -14.11 23.68
CA LEU A 41 8.36 -14.30 23.28
C LEU A 41 7.51 -13.01 23.36
N PRO A 42 7.53 -12.22 24.45
CA PRO A 42 6.75 -10.99 24.52
C PRO A 42 7.12 -10.00 23.41
N MET A 43 8.42 -9.85 23.11
CA MET A 43 8.91 -9.03 22.00
C MET A 43 8.35 -9.52 20.66
N TRP A 44 8.48 -10.82 20.36
CA TRP A 44 7.97 -11.42 19.12
C TRP A 44 6.46 -11.24 18.96
N LEU A 45 5.71 -11.41 20.04
CA LEU A 45 4.25 -11.24 20.03
C LEU A 45 3.86 -9.77 19.80
N LEU A 46 4.48 -8.83 20.50
CA LEU A 46 4.20 -7.40 20.39
C LEU A 46 4.54 -6.85 19.00
N ILE A 47 5.71 -7.21 18.46
CA ILE A 47 6.11 -6.73 17.13
C ILE A 47 5.22 -7.34 16.04
N SER A 48 4.91 -8.63 16.13
CA SER A 48 3.99 -9.29 15.19
C SER A 48 2.61 -8.66 15.25
N PHE A 49 2.11 -8.36 16.45
CA PHE A 49 0.81 -7.72 16.63
C PHE A 49 0.78 -6.30 16.06
N SER A 50 1.86 -5.53 16.19
CA SER A 50 2.01 -4.22 15.53
C SER A 50 1.84 -4.33 14.01
N TYR A 51 2.58 -5.23 13.37
CA TYR A 51 2.47 -5.43 11.92
C TYR A 51 1.08 -5.88 11.48
N LEU A 52 0.38 -6.70 12.28
CA LEU A 52 -1.00 -7.12 11.98
C LEU A 52 -1.98 -5.94 12.05
N LEU A 53 -1.80 -5.04 13.02
CA LEU A 53 -2.60 -3.81 13.15
C LEU A 53 -2.32 -2.85 11.99
N LEU A 54 -1.06 -2.68 11.62
CA LEU A 54 -0.65 -1.87 10.47
C LEU A 54 -1.24 -2.42 9.16
N ALA A 55 -1.16 -3.74 8.95
CA ALA A 55 -1.75 -4.38 7.77
C ALA A 55 -3.28 -4.19 7.70
N LYS A 56 -3.97 -4.05 8.83
CA LYS A 56 -5.39 -3.68 8.85
C LYS A 56 -5.61 -2.19 8.53
N ALA A 57 -4.80 -1.30 9.08
CA ALA A 57 -4.90 0.14 8.82
C ALA A 57 -4.61 0.48 7.35
N ALA A 58 -3.62 -0.18 6.74
CA ALA A 58 -3.20 0.01 5.36
C ALA A 58 -4.20 -0.53 4.31
N LYS A 59 -5.27 -1.24 4.73
CA LYS A 59 -6.41 -1.57 3.85
C LYS A 59 -7.41 -0.42 3.69
N THR A 60 -7.30 0.60 4.54
CA THR A 60 -8.24 1.73 4.63
C THR A 60 -7.62 3.06 4.21
N ILE A 61 -6.30 3.22 4.39
CA ILE A 61 -5.50 4.38 3.98
C ILE A 61 -4.49 3.91 2.93
N SER A 62 -3.94 4.82 2.11
CA SER A 62 -2.86 4.46 1.19
C SER A 62 -1.69 3.84 1.94
N ILE A 63 -1.07 2.84 1.32
CA ILE A 63 -0.01 2.08 1.97
C ILE A 63 1.22 2.98 2.26
N GLY A 64 1.49 3.95 1.38
CA GLY A 64 2.60 4.90 1.50
C GLY A 64 2.49 5.75 2.77
N ILE A 65 1.37 6.44 2.96
CA ILE A 65 1.12 7.27 4.16
C ILE A 65 1.15 6.41 5.44
N ALA A 66 0.54 5.22 5.40
CA ALA A 66 0.49 4.35 6.57
C ALA A 66 1.90 3.93 7.03
N PHE A 67 2.77 3.52 6.10
CA PHE A 67 4.16 3.16 6.42
C PHE A 67 4.98 4.37 6.85
N ALA A 68 4.83 5.52 6.17
CA ALA A 68 5.56 6.74 6.53
C ALA A 68 5.25 7.22 7.95
N LEU A 69 3.97 7.20 8.35
CA LEU A 69 3.57 7.57 9.70
C LEU A 69 3.97 6.54 10.75
N TRP A 70 3.87 5.25 10.42
CA TRP A 70 4.21 4.16 11.33
C TRP A 70 5.70 4.17 11.68
N GLU A 71 6.58 4.10 10.68
CA GLU A 71 8.04 4.16 10.87
C GLU A 71 8.47 5.49 11.49
N GLY A 72 7.89 6.59 11.01
CA GLY A 72 8.28 7.92 11.42
C GLY A 72 7.96 8.24 12.87
N LEU A 73 6.72 7.96 13.28
CA LEU A 73 6.31 8.18 14.66
C LEU A 73 6.86 7.10 15.59
N GLY A 74 7.02 5.86 15.11
CA GLY A 74 7.65 4.76 15.84
C GLY A 74 9.08 5.12 16.25
N ILE A 75 9.94 5.50 15.31
CA ILE A 75 11.34 5.89 15.60
C ILE A 75 11.41 7.09 16.55
N ALA A 76 10.56 8.11 16.34
CA ALA A 76 10.52 9.28 17.22
C ALA A 76 10.16 8.90 18.66
N LEU A 77 9.12 8.07 18.86
CA LEU A 77 8.70 7.62 20.18
C LEU A 77 9.72 6.69 20.84
N ILE A 78 10.29 5.74 20.09
CA ILE A 78 11.35 4.86 20.59
C ILE A 78 12.54 5.69 21.06
N THR A 79 12.94 6.71 20.31
CA THR A 79 14.04 7.60 20.68
C THR A 79 13.73 8.34 21.99
N VAL A 80 12.52 8.89 22.14
CA VAL A 80 12.10 9.55 23.39
C VAL A 80 12.10 8.56 24.56
N VAL A 81 11.58 7.35 24.37
CA VAL A 81 11.58 6.32 25.41
C VAL A 81 13.01 5.93 25.78
N SER A 82 13.91 5.78 24.81
CA SER A 82 15.33 5.47 25.04
C SER A 82 16.03 6.54 25.89
N VAL A 83 15.78 7.82 25.63
CA VAL A 83 16.35 8.90 26.45
C VAL A 83 15.81 8.88 27.87
N LEU A 84 14.50 8.63 28.04
CA LEU A 84 13.84 8.68 29.36
C LEU A 84 14.06 7.43 30.22
N PHE A 85 14.12 6.24 29.61
CA PHE A 85 14.22 4.96 30.32
C PHE A 85 15.64 4.38 30.36
N LEU A 86 16.47 4.64 29.34
CA LEU A 86 17.83 4.09 29.23
C LEU A 86 18.91 5.15 29.55
N ASP A 87 18.53 6.37 29.96
CA ASP A 87 19.43 7.51 30.21
C ASP A 87 20.42 7.78 29.06
N TYR A 88 20.01 7.44 27.83
CA TYR A 88 20.87 7.58 26.65
C TYR A 88 21.04 9.05 26.30
N HIS A 89 22.29 9.50 26.22
CA HIS A 89 22.61 10.88 25.87
C HIS A 89 22.66 11.03 24.35
N LEU A 90 21.62 11.65 23.78
CA LEU A 90 21.61 11.96 22.36
C LEU A 90 22.63 13.06 22.04
N ASN A 91 23.53 12.75 21.11
CA ASN A 91 24.46 13.72 20.56
C ASN A 91 23.73 14.70 19.63
N ALA A 92 24.26 15.90 19.45
CA ALA A 92 23.70 16.93 18.56
C ALA A 92 23.52 16.41 17.12
N GLN A 93 24.41 15.53 16.66
CA GLN A 93 24.32 14.91 15.33
C GLN A 93 23.12 13.98 15.20
N GLU A 94 22.78 13.20 16.23
CA GLU A 94 21.63 12.29 16.24
C GLU A 94 20.32 13.09 16.23
N LEU A 95 20.28 14.20 16.97
CA LEU A 95 19.13 15.10 16.99
C LEU A 95 18.87 15.73 15.61
N ILE A 96 19.93 16.14 14.90
CA ILE A 96 19.82 16.64 13.52
C ILE A 96 19.29 15.54 12.59
N GLY A 97 19.80 14.32 12.73
CA GLY A 97 19.32 13.16 11.96
C GLY A 97 17.83 12.88 12.18
N LEU A 98 17.39 12.88 13.45
CA LEU A 98 15.98 12.70 13.81
C LEU A 98 15.11 13.82 13.24
N ALA A 99 15.56 15.08 13.34
CA ALA A 99 14.83 16.21 12.78
C ALA A 99 14.68 16.09 11.26
N LEU A 100 15.74 15.67 10.56
CA LEU A 100 15.71 15.47 9.11
C LEU A 100 14.79 14.32 8.71
N ALA A 101 14.75 13.23 9.50
CA ALA A 101 13.82 12.13 9.28
C ALA A 101 12.36 12.62 9.36
N ILE A 102 12.02 13.38 10.41
CA ILE A 102 10.68 13.98 10.58
C ILE A 102 10.31 14.85 9.37
N VAL A 103 11.24 15.70 8.92
CA VAL A 103 11.03 16.53 7.71
C VAL A 103 10.77 15.66 6.48
N GLY A 104 11.52 14.57 6.29
CA GLY A 104 11.32 13.63 5.19
C GLY A 104 9.91 13.00 5.20
N ILE A 105 9.43 12.61 6.38
CA ILE A 105 8.08 12.03 6.54
C ILE A 105 6.99 13.04 6.19
N VAL A 106 7.14 14.29 6.66
CA VAL A 106 6.20 15.37 6.32
C VAL A 106 6.18 15.59 4.82
N LEU A 107 7.35 15.61 4.16
CA LEU A 107 7.45 15.82 2.72
C LEU A 107 6.78 14.70 1.92
N VAL A 108 6.99 13.43 2.31
CA VAL A 108 6.30 12.27 1.70
C VAL A 108 4.78 12.39 1.89
N THR A 109 4.35 12.75 3.09
CA THR A 109 2.92 12.89 3.41
C THR A 109 2.26 14.02 2.60
N MET A 110 2.98 15.11 2.34
CA MET A 110 2.48 16.24 1.53
C MET A 110 2.55 15.96 0.03
N GLY A 111 3.48 15.12 -0.42
CA GLY A 111 3.67 14.77 -1.84
C GLY A 111 2.64 13.77 -2.37
N GLU A 112 1.82 13.16 -1.51
CA GLU A 112 0.80 12.20 -1.93
C GLU A 112 -0.39 12.93 -2.57
N THR A 113 -0.28 13.19 -3.88
CA THR A 113 -1.40 13.64 -4.71
C THR A 113 -2.36 12.47 -4.89
N HIS A 114 -3.62 12.67 -4.53
CA HIS A 114 -4.70 11.78 -4.97
C HIS A 114 -4.81 11.91 -6.48
N ASP A 115 -4.11 11.04 -7.21
CA ASP A 115 -4.30 10.89 -8.65
C ASP A 115 -5.72 10.36 -8.86
N GLU A 116 -6.66 11.27 -9.13
CA GLU A 116 -7.90 10.90 -9.77
C GLU A 116 -7.50 10.29 -11.13
N PRO A 117 -7.84 9.02 -11.42
CA PRO A 117 -7.65 8.52 -12.76
C PRO A 117 -8.62 9.32 -13.63
N THR A 118 -8.09 10.31 -14.36
CA THR A 118 -8.85 11.03 -15.39
C THR A 118 -9.47 9.96 -16.28
N THR A 119 -10.78 9.80 -16.11
CA THR A 119 -11.57 8.77 -16.75
C THR A 119 -11.57 9.08 -18.24
N GLY A 120 -10.64 8.45 -18.97
CA GLY A 120 -10.52 8.50 -20.42
C GLY A 120 -11.65 7.75 -21.12
N THR A 121 -12.91 8.04 -20.78
CA THR A 121 -14.11 7.45 -21.39
C THR A 121 -14.52 8.14 -22.70
N GLY A 122 -13.77 9.15 -23.18
CA GLY A 122 -14.15 9.93 -24.35
C GLY A 122 -13.62 9.48 -25.72
N SER A 123 -12.49 8.75 -25.80
CA SER A 123 -11.78 8.58 -27.09
C SER A 123 -12.19 7.31 -27.87
N ILE A 124 -12.45 6.20 -27.19
CA ILE A 124 -12.70 4.91 -27.86
C ILE A 124 -14.05 4.87 -28.60
N ARG A 125 -15.05 5.66 -28.19
CA ARG A 125 -16.36 5.70 -28.85
C ARG A 125 -16.34 6.42 -30.21
N ARG A 126 -15.34 7.25 -30.50
CA ARG A 126 -15.25 7.97 -31.78
C ARG A 126 -14.46 7.25 -32.87
N LEU A 127 -13.63 6.27 -32.54
CA LEU A 127 -12.96 5.43 -33.55
C LEU A 127 -13.87 4.34 -34.12
N GLY A 128 -14.92 3.91 -33.40
CA GLY A 128 -15.85 2.88 -33.87
C GLY A 128 -17.02 3.38 -34.72
N ALA A 129 -17.29 4.70 -34.73
CA ALA A 129 -18.48 5.27 -35.38
C ALA A 129 -18.24 5.82 -36.80
N ALA A 130 -17.00 5.78 -37.30
CA ALA A 130 -16.66 6.31 -38.63
C ALA A 130 -16.63 5.23 -39.74
N HIS A 131 -16.95 3.97 -39.43
CA HIS A 131 -16.83 2.86 -40.38
C HIS A 131 -18.18 2.19 -40.75
N ASP A 132 -19.29 2.94 -40.72
CA ASP A 132 -20.53 2.47 -41.34
C ASP A 132 -21.09 3.54 -42.29
N LYS A 133 -20.79 3.35 -43.58
CA LYS A 133 -21.38 4.12 -44.68
C LYS A 133 -22.22 3.13 -45.47
N PRO A 134 -23.55 3.29 -45.57
CA PRO A 134 -24.38 2.32 -46.27
C PRO A 134 -24.27 2.56 -47.77
N ALA A 135 -23.85 1.54 -48.52
CA ALA A 135 -23.95 1.52 -49.97
C ALA A 135 -25.18 0.69 -50.36
N ALA A 136 -26.19 1.38 -50.88
CA ALA A 136 -27.35 0.82 -51.54
C ALA A 136 -27.02 0.44 -53.01
N GLY A 137 -27.70 -0.60 -53.53
CA GLY A 137 -27.80 -0.92 -54.97
C GLY A 137 -27.84 -2.43 -55.23
N THR A 138 -29.00 -3.08 -55.39
CA THR A 138 -29.78 -3.31 -56.64
C THR A 138 -29.09 -4.13 -57.74
N GLY A 139 -29.74 -5.23 -58.16
CA GLY A 139 -29.50 -5.98 -59.42
C GLY A 139 -29.22 -7.48 -59.18
N SER A 140 -30.21 -8.36 -59.13
CA SER A 140 -30.91 -9.02 -60.25
C SER A 140 -30.07 -10.01 -61.07
N THR A 141 -30.55 -11.26 -61.02
CA THR A 141 -30.65 -12.30 -62.10
C THR A 141 -29.49 -13.22 -62.50
N ARG A 142 -29.82 -14.53 -62.40
CA ARG A 142 -29.63 -15.64 -63.35
C ARG A 142 -28.22 -16.23 -63.56
N SER A 143 -28.11 -17.53 -63.26
CA SER A 143 -27.77 -18.62 -64.20
C SER A 143 -27.19 -19.79 -63.39
N LEU A 144 -27.91 -20.88 -63.13
CA LEU A 144 -28.15 -22.02 -64.02
C LEU A 144 -26.87 -22.85 -64.31
N GLY A 145 -26.95 -24.16 -64.01
CA GLY A 145 -26.05 -25.19 -64.55
C GLY A 145 -25.16 -25.83 -63.48
N ALA A 146 -25.54 -26.95 -62.87
CA ALA A 146 -25.53 -28.31 -63.44
C ALA A 146 -24.13 -28.95 -63.50
N ALA A 147 -24.14 -30.27 -63.29
CA ALA A 147 -23.10 -31.26 -63.58
C ALA A 147 -21.96 -31.34 -62.54
N LYS A 148 -21.93 -32.41 -61.73
CA LYS A 148 -21.39 -33.76 -62.04
C LYS A 148 -19.87 -33.77 -61.96
N GLU A 149 -19.33 -34.50 -60.99
CA GLU A 149 -18.69 -35.82 -61.20
C GLU A 149 -17.47 -35.79 -62.12
N ALA A 150 -16.30 -36.15 -61.56
CA ALA A 150 -15.25 -36.98 -62.16
C ALA A 150 -13.93 -36.74 -61.36
N VAL A 151 -13.38 -37.71 -60.62
CA VAL A 151 -12.69 -38.93 -61.11
C VAL A 151 -11.24 -38.64 -61.52
N CYS A 152 -10.33 -39.18 -60.69
CA CYS A 152 -9.18 -40.01 -61.03
C CYS A 152 -8.03 -39.45 -61.89
N THR A 153 -6.82 -39.81 -61.44
CA THR A 153 -5.58 -40.05 -62.21
C THR A 153 -4.91 -38.87 -62.92
N ARG A 154 -3.76 -38.43 -62.39
CA ARG A 154 -2.46 -38.79 -62.96
C ARG A 154 -1.32 -38.58 -61.96
#